data_AF-A0A919FYI2-F1
#
_entry.id   AF-A0A919FYI2-F1
#
_cell.length_a   1.000
_cell.length_b   1.000
_cell.length_c   1.000
_cell.angle_alpha   90.00
_cell.angle_beta   90.00
_cell.angle_gamma   90.00
#
_symmetry.space_group_name_H-M   'P 1'
#
loop_
_entity.id
_entity.type
_entity.pdbx_description
1 polymer ?
#
loop_
_entity_poly.entity_id
_entity_poly.type
_entity_poly.pdbx_seq_one_letter_code
_entity_poly.pdbx_strand_id
1 'polypeptide(L)'
;MPNVMIPAEVREDVETLWAFHDLKHEPRQVDVCIGLGGHDLGVADYTADLYLEGLFRQIVFTGANAPTTLDAFPEGEAFGYRDHAIARGVPADAVLVEPAATNTSENLEYSRKVLAEHQIEPSSLLLVSHPYQQRRAFATCRVVWPDVDVLCVSRPMALDAYLRAIGDADRVVDMLVGETQRLTLYAELGFISHEEDMPDGVMFAFDRLVTAGYTSRLVEDRRPIDV
;
A
#
# COMPACT_ATOMS: atom_id res chain seq x y z
N MET A 1 15.81 21.36 4.33
CA MET A 1 15.20 20.75 3.13
C MET A 1 15.20 19.26 3.38
N PRO A 2 14.08 18.55 3.16
CA PRO A 2 14.06 17.11 3.32
C PRO A 2 15.11 16.47 2.40
N ASN A 3 15.80 15.46 2.93
CA ASN A 3 16.88 14.76 2.24
C ASN A 3 16.25 13.85 1.17
N VAL A 4 16.77 13.86 -0.07
CA VAL A 4 16.29 12.99 -1.16
C VAL A 4 17.26 11.85 -1.47
N MET A 5 18.33 11.72 -0.68
CA MET A 5 19.40 10.76 -0.89
C MET A 5 19.54 9.85 0.33
N ILE A 6 19.62 8.55 0.10
CA ILE A 6 19.95 7.58 1.15
C ILE A 6 21.47 7.68 1.44
N PRO A 7 21.90 7.77 2.71
CA PRO A 7 23.30 7.71 3.08
C PRO A 7 23.98 6.43 2.57
N ALA A 8 25.22 6.52 2.13
CA ALA A 8 25.92 5.40 1.50
C ALA A 8 26.04 4.19 2.44
N GLU A 9 26.17 4.44 3.74
CA GLU A 9 26.30 3.44 4.80
C GLU A 9 25.08 2.54 4.99
N VAL A 10 23.88 2.97 4.59
CA VAL A 10 22.63 2.21 4.76
C VAL A 10 21.97 1.86 3.42
N ARG A 11 22.56 2.27 2.29
CA ARG A 11 21.98 2.12 0.96
C ARG A 11 21.62 0.68 0.61
N GLU A 12 22.54 -0.25 0.84
CA GLU A 12 22.36 -1.67 0.53
C GLU A 12 21.22 -2.29 1.36
N ASP A 13 21.07 -1.86 2.61
CA ASP A 13 19.99 -2.30 3.48
C ASP A 13 18.63 -1.81 2.99
N VAL A 14 18.54 -0.54 2.58
CA VAL A 14 17.31 0.02 2.01
C VAL A 14 16.96 -0.67 0.69
N GLU A 15 17.93 -0.93 -0.18
CA GLU A 15 17.72 -1.67 -1.43
C GLU A 15 17.25 -3.10 -1.17
N THR A 16 17.76 -3.74 -0.13
CA THR A 16 17.33 -5.08 0.31
C THR A 16 15.86 -5.07 0.73
N LEU A 17 15.44 -4.14 1.59
CA LEU A 17 14.03 -4.04 2.00
C LEU A 17 13.12 -3.63 0.83
N TRP A 18 13.57 -2.71 -0.02
CA TRP A 18 12.82 -2.26 -1.20
C TRP A 18 12.58 -3.41 -2.18
N ALA A 19 13.64 -4.15 -2.53
CA ALA A 19 13.54 -5.30 -3.42
C ALA A 19 12.70 -6.42 -2.81
N PHE A 20 12.81 -6.62 -1.49
CA PHE A 20 12.00 -7.59 -0.78
C PHE A 20 10.51 -7.25 -0.90
N HIS A 21 10.09 -6.01 -0.63
CA HIS A 21 8.67 -5.63 -0.61
C HIS A 21 7.96 -5.67 -1.96
N ASP A 22 8.70 -5.66 -3.07
CA ASP A 22 8.13 -5.84 -4.39
C ASP A 22 7.75 -7.31 -4.64
N LEU A 23 6.44 -7.59 -4.75
CA LEU A 23 5.93 -8.95 -4.98
C LEU A 23 6.20 -9.46 -6.39
N LYS A 24 6.56 -8.58 -7.34
CA LYS A 24 6.75 -8.91 -8.76
C LYS A 24 5.53 -9.55 -9.41
N HIS A 25 4.34 -9.33 -8.86
CA HIS A 25 3.10 -9.76 -9.49
C HIS A 25 2.91 -9.05 -10.83
N GLU A 26 2.59 -9.81 -11.87
CA GLU A 26 2.29 -9.25 -13.19
C GLU A 26 0.79 -8.92 -13.28
N PRO A 27 0.42 -7.65 -13.55
CA PRO A 27 -0.98 -7.30 -13.76
C PRO A 27 -1.61 -8.12 -14.89
N ARG A 28 -2.84 -8.56 -14.67
CA ARG A 28 -3.69 -9.21 -15.68
C ARG A 28 -5.14 -8.77 -15.47
N GLN A 29 -6.02 -9.26 -16.34
CA GLN A 29 -7.44 -9.01 -16.18
C GLN A 29 -7.96 -9.59 -14.85
N VAL A 30 -8.72 -8.77 -14.14
CA VAL A 30 -9.40 -9.07 -12.87
C VAL A 30 -10.79 -8.40 -12.85
N ASP A 31 -11.63 -8.77 -11.89
CA ASP A 31 -12.98 -8.22 -11.79
C ASP A 31 -12.99 -6.77 -11.29
N VAL A 32 -12.21 -6.49 -10.23
CA VAL A 32 -12.18 -5.18 -9.56
C VAL A 32 -10.74 -4.78 -9.19
N CYS A 33 -10.42 -3.49 -9.35
CA CYS A 33 -9.22 -2.89 -8.80
C CYS A 33 -9.52 -2.13 -7.52
N ILE A 34 -8.62 -2.21 -6.53
CA ILE A 34 -8.70 -1.42 -5.29
C ILE A 34 -7.43 -0.60 -5.16
N GLY A 35 -7.56 0.72 -5.27
CA GLY A 35 -6.48 1.65 -5.03
C GLY A 35 -6.44 2.04 -3.56
N LEU A 36 -5.38 1.64 -2.86
CA LEU A 36 -5.21 1.91 -1.44
C LEU A 36 -4.77 3.36 -1.21
N GLY A 37 -5.57 4.10 -0.45
CA GLY A 37 -5.33 5.48 -0.09
C GLY A 37 -4.04 5.68 0.69
N GLY A 38 -3.49 6.87 0.53
CA GLY A 38 -2.34 7.32 1.26
C GLY A 38 -1.85 8.66 0.74
N HIS A 39 -0.57 8.93 0.94
CA HIS A 39 0.04 10.20 0.57
C HIS A 39 0.53 10.27 -0.88
N ASP A 40 0.55 9.16 -1.62
CA ASP A 40 1.16 9.06 -2.94
C ASP A 40 0.10 8.94 -4.04
N LEU A 41 -0.12 10.05 -4.75
CA LEU A 41 -0.96 10.11 -5.97
C LEU A 41 -0.55 9.08 -7.04
N GLY A 42 0.67 8.54 -6.98
CA GLY A 42 1.14 7.46 -7.83
C GLY A 42 0.23 6.23 -7.85
N VAL A 43 -0.54 5.99 -6.78
CA VAL A 43 -1.57 4.94 -6.74
C VAL A 43 -2.69 5.24 -7.72
N ALA A 44 -3.30 6.43 -7.62
CA ALA A 44 -4.38 6.84 -8.53
C ALA A 44 -3.92 6.90 -9.98
N ASP A 45 -2.69 7.39 -10.20
CA ASP A 45 -2.06 7.41 -11.51
C ASP A 45 -2.00 6.02 -12.15
N TYR A 46 -1.44 5.06 -11.41
CA TYR A 46 -1.22 3.73 -11.95
C TYR A 46 -2.52 2.93 -12.05
N THR A 47 -3.46 3.11 -11.12
CA THR A 47 -4.81 2.56 -11.26
C THR A 47 -5.49 3.06 -12.53
N ALA A 48 -5.37 4.35 -12.86
CA ALA A 48 -5.93 4.90 -14.10
C ALA A 48 -5.25 4.32 -15.35
N ASP A 49 -3.92 4.18 -15.35
CA ASP A 49 -3.17 3.54 -16.45
C ASP A 49 -3.70 2.12 -16.73
N LEU A 50 -3.79 1.29 -15.69
CA LEU A 50 -4.22 -0.11 -15.80
C LEU A 50 -5.70 -0.24 -16.20
N TYR A 51 -6.55 0.71 -15.79
CA TYR A 51 -7.94 0.79 -16.25
C TYR A 51 -8.01 1.05 -17.75
N LEU A 52 -7.23 2.02 -18.24
CA LEU A 52 -7.21 2.40 -19.66
C LEU A 52 -6.60 1.30 -20.55
N GLU A 53 -5.75 0.44 -19.98
CA GLU A 53 -5.29 -0.80 -20.61
C GLU A 53 -6.36 -1.91 -20.64
N GLY A 54 -7.48 -1.73 -19.94
CA GLY A 54 -8.62 -2.65 -19.95
C GLY A 54 -8.47 -3.85 -19.02
N LEU A 55 -7.69 -3.74 -17.95
CA LEU A 55 -7.46 -4.84 -17.00
C LEU A 55 -8.63 -5.08 -16.03
N PHE A 56 -9.49 -4.09 -15.83
CA PHE A 56 -10.67 -4.18 -14.97
C PHE A 56 -11.69 -3.11 -15.37
N ARG A 57 -12.92 -3.25 -14.90
CA ARG A 57 -14.02 -2.33 -15.23
C ARG A 57 -14.55 -1.52 -14.05
N GLN A 58 -14.21 -1.93 -12.83
CA GLN A 58 -14.60 -1.25 -11.62
C GLN A 58 -13.36 -0.96 -10.76
N ILE A 59 -13.31 0.26 -10.23
CA ILE A 59 -12.32 0.71 -9.26
C ILE A 59 -13.03 1.01 -7.94
N VAL A 60 -12.39 0.68 -6.84
CA VAL A 60 -12.66 1.27 -5.52
C VAL A 60 -11.42 2.03 -5.09
N PHE A 61 -11.55 3.33 -4.83
CA PHE A 61 -10.55 4.06 -4.05
C PHE A 61 -10.98 4.11 -2.60
N THR A 62 -10.07 3.77 -1.70
CA THR A 62 -10.37 3.60 -0.26
C THR A 62 -9.35 4.35 0.58
N GLY A 63 -9.81 5.07 1.60
CA GLY A 63 -8.94 5.80 2.52
C GLY A 63 -9.57 7.08 3.06
N ALA A 64 -9.49 7.23 4.37
CA ALA A 64 -9.86 8.42 5.10
C ALA A 64 -8.83 9.54 4.91
N ASN A 65 -9.24 10.76 5.25
CA ASN A 65 -8.29 11.86 5.36
C ASN A 65 -7.40 11.70 6.59
N ALA A 66 -6.10 11.62 6.38
CA ALA A 66 -5.12 11.75 7.45
C ALA A 66 -4.73 13.23 7.63
N PRO A 67 -4.32 13.66 8.83
CA PRO A 67 -3.75 15.01 9.03
C PRO A 67 -2.59 15.32 8.07
N THR A 68 -1.86 14.29 7.63
CA THR A 68 -0.73 14.40 6.69
C THR A 68 -1.13 14.60 5.23
N THR A 69 -2.42 14.48 4.89
CA THR A 69 -2.91 14.51 3.50
C THR A 69 -3.93 15.62 3.25
N LEU A 70 -4.35 16.36 4.28
CA LEU A 70 -5.33 17.47 4.18
C LEU A 70 -4.95 18.55 3.17
N ASP A 71 -3.66 18.90 3.05
CA ASP A 71 -3.20 19.93 2.11
C ASP A 71 -3.30 19.45 0.65
N ALA A 72 -3.11 18.15 0.41
CA ALA A 72 -3.21 17.54 -0.91
C ALA A 72 -4.65 17.15 -1.27
N PHE A 73 -5.44 16.73 -0.27
CA PHE A 73 -6.78 16.18 -0.41
C PHE A 73 -7.74 16.78 0.62
N PRO A 74 -8.23 18.01 0.42
CA PRO A 74 -9.12 18.65 1.39
C PRO A 74 -10.41 17.87 1.65
N GLU A 75 -10.87 17.08 0.68
CA GLU A 75 -12.13 16.32 0.74
C GLU A 75 -11.97 14.85 1.14
N GLY A 76 -10.75 14.29 1.16
CA GLY A 76 -10.50 12.86 1.40
C GLY A 76 -9.51 12.25 0.42
N GLU A 77 -8.60 11.39 0.88
CA GLU A 77 -7.65 10.67 0.02
C GLU A 77 -8.37 9.93 -1.12
N ALA A 78 -9.42 9.17 -0.78
CA ALA A 78 -10.20 8.41 -1.76
C ALA A 78 -10.94 9.32 -2.78
N PHE A 79 -11.43 10.49 -2.36
CA PHE A 79 -12.07 11.45 -3.26
C PHE A 79 -11.06 12.10 -4.20
N GLY A 80 -9.90 12.49 -3.69
CA GLY A 80 -8.82 13.03 -4.50
C GLY A 80 -8.32 12.03 -5.55
N TYR A 81 -8.20 10.76 -5.18
CA TYR A 81 -7.81 9.70 -6.11
C TYR A 81 -8.87 9.49 -7.20
N ARG A 82 -10.17 9.50 -6.84
CA ARG A 82 -11.26 9.46 -7.82
C ARG A 82 -11.16 10.61 -8.82
N ASP A 83 -11.05 11.85 -8.33
CA ASP A 83 -11.06 13.03 -9.18
C ASP A 83 -9.84 13.04 -10.12
N HIS A 84 -8.69 12.61 -9.61
CA HIS A 84 -7.49 12.44 -10.40
C HIS A 84 -7.67 11.39 -11.50
N ALA A 85 -8.19 10.20 -11.17
CA ALA A 85 -8.44 9.15 -12.16
C ALA A 85 -9.44 9.60 -13.24
N ILE A 86 -10.51 10.31 -12.86
CA ILE A 86 -11.49 10.86 -13.79
C ILE A 86 -10.84 11.90 -14.72
N ALA A 87 -10.01 12.79 -14.17
CA ALA A 87 -9.28 13.78 -14.97
C ALA A 87 -8.33 13.11 -15.98
N ARG A 88 -7.88 11.88 -15.71
CA ARG A 88 -7.06 11.07 -16.61
C ARG A 88 -7.85 10.25 -17.64
N GLY A 89 -9.18 10.32 -17.62
CA GLY A 89 -10.05 9.69 -18.62
C GLY A 89 -10.77 8.42 -18.16
N VAL A 90 -10.66 8.06 -16.88
CA VAL A 90 -11.49 6.99 -16.30
C VAL A 90 -12.95 7.50 -16.19
N PRO A 91 -13.96 6.75 -16.68
CA PRO A 91 -15.36 7.11 -16.50
C PRO A 91 -15.76 7.22 -15.01
N ALA A 92 -16.54 8.23 -14.66
CA ALA A 92 -16.92 8.46 -13.26
C ALA A 92 -17.74 7.31 -12.65
N ASP A 93 -18.56 6.62 -13.45
CA ASP A 93 -19.35 5.45 -13.05
C ASP A 93 -18.50 4.19 -12.83
N ALA A 94 -17.26 4.17 -13.34
CA ALA A 94 -16.31 3.10 -13.09
C ALA A 94 -15.57 3.23 -11.75
N VAL A 95 -15.80 4.32 -10.99
CA VAL A 95 -15.07 4.60 -9.74
C VAL A 95 -16.02 4.71 -8.54
N LEU A 96 -15.86 3.80 -7.59
CA LEU A 96 -16.49 3.86 -6.27
C LEU A 96 -15.50 4.45 -5.26
N VAL A 97 -16.04 5.10 -4.23
CA VAL A 97 -15.25 5.75 -3.17
C VAL A 97 -15.64 5.17 -1.81
N GLU A 98 -14.63 4.79 -1.05
CA GLU A 98 -14.72 4.40 0.35
C GLU A 98 -13.88 5.39 1.18
N PRO A 99 -14.49 6.33 1.94
CA PRO A 99 -13.75 7.45 2.53
C PRO A 99 -13.44 7.28 4.04
N ALA A 100 -13.67 6.11 4.64
CA ALA A 100 -13.65 5.93 6.10
C ALA A 100 -12.46 5.13 6.61
N ALA A 101 -11.81 4.32 5.77
CA ALA A 101 -10.73 3.44 6.24
C ALA A 101 -9.46 4.19 6.67
N THR A 102 -8.92 3.83 7.82
CA THR A 102 -7.74 4.45 8.43
C THR A 102 -6.51 3.54 8.43
N ASN A 103 -6.69 2.28 8.03
CA ASN A 103 -5.63 1.28 7.94
C ASN A 103 -5.93 0.28 6.82
N THR A 104 -4.98 -0.60 6.51
CA THR A 104 -5.09 -1.52 5.37
C THR A 104 -6.18 -2.58 5.54
N SER A 105 -6.43 -3.06 6.76
CA SER A 105 -7.51 -4.01 7.00
C SER A 105 -8.87 -3.36 6.76
N GLU A 106 -9.07 -2.16 7.30
CA GLU A 106 -10.27 -1.36 7.04
C GLU A 106 -10.43 -1.04 5.55
N ASN A 107 -9.33 -0.69 4.85
CA ASN A 107 -9.39 -0.40 3.42
C ASN A 107 -10.04 -1.56 2.65
N LEU A 108 -9.63 -2.80 2.96
CA LEU A 108 -10.11 -4.02 2.31
C LEU A 108 -11.53 -4.38 2.78
N GLU A 109 -11.79 -4.34 4.09
CA GLU A 109 -13.10 -4.64 4.67
C GLU A 109 -14.19 -3.67 4.19
N TYR A 110 -13.86 -2.38 4.12
CA TYR A 110 -14.83 -1.35 3.76
C TYR A 110 -15.02 -1.32 2.24
N SER A 111 -13.97 -1.56 1.45
CA SER A 111 -14.10 -1.80 0.01
C SER A 111 -15.05 -2.97 -0.27
N ARG A 112 -15.00 -4.05 0.53
CA ARG A 112 -15.95 -5.17 0.42
C ARG A 112 -17.40 -4.72 0.60
N LYS A 113 -17.64 -3.84 1.59
CA LYS A 113 -18.98 -3.30 1.87
C LYS A 113 -19.47 -2.43 0.70
N VAL A 114 -18.62 -1.53 0.20
CA VAL A 114 -18.93 -0.68 -0.94
C VAL A 114 -19.26 -1.49 -2.19
N LEU A 115 -18.50 -2.56 -2.47
CA LEU A 115 -18.79 -3.46 -3.60
C LEU A 115 -20.11 -4.20 -3.42
N ALA A 116 -20.39 -4.72 -2.22
CA ALA A 116 -21.64 -5.41 -1.92
C ALA A 116 -22.87 -4.50 -2.04
N GLU A 117 -22.76 -3.23 -1.62
CA GLU A 117 -23.82 -2.22 -1.81
C GLU A 117 -24.15 -1.96 -3.29
N HIS A 118 -23.16 -2.15 -4.17
CA HIS A 118 -23.31 -2.05 -5.63
C HIS A 118 -23.58 -3.40 -6.29
N GLN A 119 -23.84 -4.46 -5.50
CA GLN A 119 -24.11 -5.82 -5.97
C GLN A 119 -22.96 -6.41 -6.81
N ILE A 120 -21.72 -6.04 -6.48
CA ILE A 120 -20.49 -6.53 -7.11
C ILE A 120 -19.84 -7.55 -6.17
N GLU A 121 -19.73 -8.80 -6.63
CA GLU A 121 -19.06 -9.89 -5.92
C GLU A 121 -17.87 -10.38 -6.76
N PRO A 122 -16.66 -9.83 -6.54
CA PRO A 122 -15.49 -10.18 -7.34
C PRO A 122 -14.96 -11.57 -6.97
N SER A 123 -14.57 -12.33 -7.99
CA SER A 123 -13.77 -13.55 -7.85
C SER A 123 -12.26 -13.28 -7.92
N SER A 124 -11.89 -12.11 -8.46
CA SER A 124 -10.50 -11.67 -8.57
C SER A 124 -10.31 -10.17 -8.31
N LEU A 125 -9.18 -9.81 -7.71
CA LEU A 125 -8.82 -8.44 -7.34
C LEU A 125 -7.41 -8.07 -7.77
N LEU A 126 -7.23 -6.80 -8.13
CA LEU A 126 -5.93 -6.15 -8.24
C LEU A 126 -5.84 -5.03 -7.21
N LEU A 127 -4.94 -5.18 -6.25
CA LEU A 127 -4.61 -4.11 -5.31
C LEU A 127 -3.53 -3.23 -5.92
N VAL A 128 -3.74 -1.92 -5.91
CA VAL A 128 -2.70 -0.93 -6.22
C VAL A 128 -2.32 -0.22 -4.93
N SER A 129 -1.06 -0.35 -4.51
CA SER A 129 -0.54 0.22 -3.26
C SER A 129 0.71 1.07 -3.49
N HIS A 130 1.21 1.69 -2.42
CA HIS A 130 2.59 2.18 -2.42
C HIS A 130 3.57 1.01 -2.62
N PRO A 131 4.76 1.25 -3.22
CA PRO A 131 5.75 0.20 -3.47
C PRO A 131 6.16 -0.59 -2.23
N TYR A 132 6.38 0.09 -1.10
CA TYR A 132 6.78 -0.55 0.15
C TYR A 132 5.63 -1.31 0.86
N GLN A 133 4.38 -1.17 0.41
CA GLN A 133 3.21 -1.73 1.12
C GLN A 133 2.72 -3.05 0.52
N GLN A 134 3.19 -3.43 -0.67
CA GLN A 134 2.59 -4.50 -1.48
C GLN A 134 2.42 -5.82 -0.69
N ARG A 135 3.49 -6.31 -0.05
CA ARG A 135 3.44 -7.57 0.74
C ARG A 135 2.40 -7.55 1.83
N ARG A 136 2.33 -6.46 2.60
CA ARG A 136 1.38 -6.37 3.71
C ARG A 136 -0.04 -6.25 3.19
N ALA A 137 -0.27 -5.42 2.17
CA ALA A 137 -1.60 -5.30 1.53
C ALA A 137 -2.10 -6.64 1.00
N PHE A 138 -1.23 -7.38 0.31
CA PHE A 138 -1.52 -8.72 -0.19
C PHE A 138 -1.86 -9.70 0.93
N ALA A 139 -1.01 -9.80 1.95
CA ALA A 139 -1.24 -10.72 3.07
C ALA A 139 -2.48 -10.35 3.91
N THR A 140 -2.79 -9.06 4.09
CA THR A 140 -4.05 -8.62 4.71
C THR A 140 -5.25 -9.03 3.86
N CYS A 141 -5.17 -8.85 2.54
CA CYS A 141 -6.24 -9.21 1.61
C CYS A 141 -6.57 -10.70 1.65
N ARG A 142 -5.56 -11.58 1.76
CA ARG A 142 -5.78 -13.03 1.89
C ARG A 142 -6.54 -13.43 3.16
N VAL A 143 -6.49 -12.61 4.21
CA VAL A 143 -7.29 -12.81 5.44
C VAL A 143 -8.71 -12.28 5.27
N VAL A 144 -8.85 -11.07 4.71
CA VAL A 144 -10.17 -10.40 4.55
C VAL A 144 -11.03 -11.06 3.45
N TRP A 145 -10.37 -11.56 2.41
CA TRP A 145 -10.95 -12.24 1.24
C TRP A 145 -10.23 -13.57 0.95
N PRO A 146 -10.49 -14.61 1.75
CA PRO A 146 -9.80 -15.90 1.60
C PRO A 146 -10.12 -16.60 0.26
N ASP A 147 -11.33 -16.38 -0.27
CA ASP A 147 -11.86 -17.06 -1.46
C ASP A 147 -11.67 -16.27 -2.77
N VAL A 148 -10.99 -15.12 -2.71
CA VAL A 148 -10.77 -14.24 -3.86
C VAL A 148 -9.32 -14.36 -4.32
N ASP A 149 -9.15 -14.49 -5.63
CA ASP A 149 -7.85 -14.50 -6.27
C ASP A 149 -7.29 -13.08 -6.34
N VAL A 150 -6.17 -12.81 -5.68
CA VAL A 150 -5.65 -11.45 -5.52
C VAL A 150 -4.28 -11.31 -6.16
N LEU A 151 -4.05 -10.16 -6.79
CA LEU A 151 -2.75 -9.63 -7.15
C LEU A 151 -2.54 -8.31 -6.42
N CYS A 152 -1.29 -7.95 -6.17
CA CYS A 152 -0.93 -6.66 -5.60
C CYS A 152 0.28 -6.10 -6.32
N VAL A 153 0.16 -4.85 -6.77
CA VAL A 153 1.18 -4.15 -7.56
C VAL A 153 1.32 -2.71 -7.09
N SER A 154 2.44 -2.10 -7.43
CA SER A 154 2.63 -0.65 -7.40
C SER A 154 3.13 -0.17 -8.75
N ARG A 155 3.13 1.14 -8.97
CA ARG A 155 3.74 1.72 -10.18
C ARG A 155 5.20 1.25 -10.30
N PRO A 156 5.62 0.65 -11.43
CA PRO A 156 6.99 0.23 -11.63
C PRO A 156 7.93 1.43 -11.56
N MET A 157 8.78 1.48 -10.54
CA MET A 157 9.68 2.61 -10.31
C MET A 157 10.95 2.16 -9.59
N ALA A 158 12.10 2.68 -10.01
CA ALA A 158 13.34 2.50 -9.27
C ALA A 158 13.31 3.29 -7.95
N LEU A 159 13.95 2.76 -6.90
CA LEU A 159 14.02 3.38 -5.57
C LEU A 159 14.40 4.87 -5.66
N ASP A 160 15.47 5.21 -6.37
CA ASP A 160 15.92 6.61 -6.51
C ASP A 160 14.89 7.53 -7.17
N ALA A 161 14.10 7.02 -8.11
CA ALA A 161 13.04 7.79 -8.72
C ALA A 161 11.88 8.00 -7.74
N TYR A 162 11.57 6.99 -6.93
CA TYR A 162 10.54 7.09 -5.90
C TYR A 162 10.93 8.07 -4.79
N LEU A 163 12.18 8.02 -4.31
CA LEU A 163 12.71 8.98 -3.32
C LEU A 163 12.61 10.42 -3.81
N ARG A 164 12.94 10.68 -5.08
CA ARG A 164 12.80 12.01 -5.69
C ARG A 164 11.35 12.46 -5.80
N ALA A 165 10.43 11.54 -6.12
CA ALA A 165 9.00 11.84 -6.24
C ALA A 165 8.38 12.19 -4.87
N ILE A 166 8.74 11.43 -3.83
CA ILE A 166 8.28 11.70 -2.45
C ILE A 166 8.97 12.93 -1.84
N GLY A 167 10.23 13.17 -2.19
CA GLY A 167 11.00 14.32 -1.71
C GLY A 167 11.52 14.18 -0.27
N ASP A 168 11.35 13.02 0.36
CA ASP A 168 11.74 12.74 1.74
C ASP A 168 12.21 11.28 1.87
N ALA A 169 13.53 11.08 1.78
CA ALA A 169 14.17 9.78 1.82
C ALA A 169 14.05 9.13 3.20
N ASP A 170 14.20 9.91 4.28
CA ASP A 170 14.11 9.38 5.64
C ASP A 170 12.72 8.83 5.90
N ARG A 171 11.66 9.53 5.45
CA ARG A 171 10.29 9.02 5.49
C ARG A 171 10.14 7.70 4.73
N VAL A 172 10.71 7.58 3.53
CA VAL A 172 10.61 6.33 2.74
C VAL A 172 11.31 5.17 3.44
N VAL A 173 12.51 5.41 4.00
CA VAL A 173 13.26 4.40 4.75
C VAL A 173 12.50 3.98 6.01
N ASP A 174 12.00 4.94 6.78
CA ASP A 174 11.17 4.65 7.94
C ASP A 174 9.92 3.82 7.56
N MET A 175 9.25 4.16 6.45
CA MET A 175 8.11 3.36 5.97
C MET A 175 8.51 1.93 5.63
N LEU A 176 9.62 1.71 4.92
CA LEU A 176 10.14 0.37 4.62
C LEU A 176 10.42 -0.43 5.90
N VAL A 177 11.07 0.19 6.88
CA VAL A 177 11.38 -0.44 8.18
C VAL A 177 10.09 -0.81 8.91
N GLY A 178 9.13 0.10 9.00
CA GLY A 178 7.84 -0.17 9.63
C GLY A 178 7.03 -1.26 8.94
N GLU A 179 6.99 -1.27 7.61
CA GLU A 179 6.32 -2.31 6.84
C GLU A 179 6.98 -3.68 7.05
N THR A 180 8.31 -3.73 7.10
CA THR A 180 9.07 -4.96 7.39
C THR A 180 8.72 -5.52 8.77
N GLN A 181 8.70 -4.69 9.82
CA GLN A 181 8.32 -5.14 11.16
C GLN A 181 6.89 -5.70 11.21
N ARG A 182 5.94 -5.02 10.55
CA ARG A 182 4.53 -5.42 10.54
C ARG A 182 4.31 -6.77 9.88
N LEU A 183 5.12 -7.15 8.88
CA LEU A 183 4.98 -8.47 8.24
C LEU A 183 5.17 -9.61 9.25
N THR A 184 6.12 -9.50 10.18
CA THR A 184 6.31 -10.50 11.24
C THR A 184 5.26 -10.34 12.33
N LEU A 185 5.16 -9.13 12.90
CA LEU A 185 4.32 -8.88 14.08
C LEU A 185 2.84 -9.12 13.81
N TYR A 186 2.32 -8.67 12.67
CA TYR A 186 0.90 -8.80 12.37
C TYR A 186 0.53 -10.22 11.95
N ALA A 187 1.48 -10.97 11.39
CA ALA A 187 1.25 -12.37 11.10
C ALA A 187 1.13 -13.16 12.42
N GLU A 188 2.04 -12.96 13.38
CA GLU A 188 1.97 -13.56 14.72
C GLU A 188 0.66 -13.24 15.47
N LEU A 189 0.12 -12.04 15.25
CA LEU A 189 -1.18 -11.60 15.81
C LEU A 189 -2.40 -12.09 15.01
N GLY A 190 -2.20 -12.74 13.87
CA GLY A 190 -3.26 -13.26 12.99
C GLY A 190 -4.00 -12.18 12.17
N PHE A 191 -3.43 -10.97 12.06
CA PHE A 191 -4.03 -9.87 11.28
C PHE A 191 -3.74 -9.96 9.78
N ILE A 192 -2.68 -10.68 9.38
CA ILE A 192 -2.33 -10.96 7.99
C ILE A 192 -2.00 -12.44 7.82
N SER A 193 -2.04 -12.95 6.59
CA SER A 193 -1.67 -14.34 6.32
C SER A 193 -0.18 -14.58 6.51
N HIS A 194 0.17 -15.75 7.04
CA HIS A 194 1.53 -16.26 7.01
C HIS A 194 1.78 -16.95 5.66
N GLU A 195 2.71 -16.43 4.87
CA GLU A 195 3.06 -17.05 3.59
C GLU A 195 4.45 -17.69 3.61
N GLU A 196 5.47 -16.93 4.03
CA GLU A 196 6.86 -17.37 4.05
C GLU A 196 7.60 -16.75 5.24
N ASP A 197 8.59 -17.48 5.77
CA ASP A 197 9.49 -16.96 6.80
C ASP A 197 10.31 -15.79 6.23
N MET A 198 10.53 -14.76 7.06
CA MET A 198 11.34 -13.61 6.67
C MET A 198 12.78 -14.05 6.37
N PRO A 199 13.34 -13.77 5.18
CA PRO A 199 14.72 -14.15 4.88
C PRO A 199 15.72 -13.48 5.82
N ASP A 200 16.75 -14.21 6.26
CA ASP A 200 17.78 -13.70 7.17
C ASP A 200 18.41 -12.38 6.69
N GLY A 201 18.69 -12.28 5.39
CA GLY A 201 19.25 -11.06 4.79
C GLY A 201 18.35 -9.83 4.96
N VAL A 202 17.03 -10.02 4.90
CA VAL A 202 16.03 -8.95 5.11
C VAL A 202 15.97 -8.58 6.59
N MET A 203 15.96 -9.56 7.50
CA MET A 203 16.00 -9.31 8.94
C MET A 203 17.28 -8.56 9.35
N PHE A 204 18.44 -8.96 8.84
CA PHE A 204 19.69 -8.26 9.14
C PHE A 204 19.72 -6.83 8.59
N ALA A 205 19.18 -6.59 7.41
CA ALA A 205 19.05 -5.25 6.84
C ALA A 205 18.10 -4.37 7.69
N PHE A 206 16.96 -4.93 8.10
CA PHE A 206 16.02 -4.29 9.02
C PHE A 206 16.70 -3.90 10.34
N ASP A 207 17.41 -4.83 11.00
CA ASP A 207 18.08 -4.57 12.28
C ASP A 207 19.15 -3.47 12.17
N ARG A 208 19.90 -3.44 11.06
CA ARG A 208 20.89 -2.38 10.79
C ARG A 208 20.22 -1.02 10.60
N LEU A 209 19.11 -0.95 9.88
CA LEU A 209 18.36 0.29 9.68
C LEU A 209 17.74 0.82 10.98
N VAL A 210 17.20 -0.08 11.81
CA VAL A 210 16.72 0.27 13.16
C VAL A 210 17.87 0.81 14.01
N THR A 211 19.04 0.16 13.98
CA THR A 211 20.25 0.61 14.69
C THR A 211 20.74 1.97 14.18
N ALA A 212 20.56 2.25 12.89
CA ALA A 212 20.87 3.54 12.27
C ALA A 212 19.87 4.66 12.62
N GLY A 213 18.78 4.34 13.32
CA GLY A 213 17.81 5.31 13.86
C GLY A 213 16.51 5.47 13.06
N TYR A 214 16.28 4.64 12.03
CA TYR A 214 15.03 4.63 11.27
C TYR A 214 13.92 3.91 12.04
N THR A 215 13.33 4.58 13.03
CA THR A 215 12.37 3.97 13.96
C THR A 215 11.01 4.65 13.98
N SER A 216 10.78 5.71 13.20
CA SER A 216 9.59 6.57 13.38
C SER A 216 8.27 5.88 13.02
N ARG A 217 8.35 4.77 12.28
CA ARG A 217 7.21 3.96 11.83
C ARG A 217 7.16 2.57 12.44
N LEU A 218 8.02 2.26 13.40
CA LEU A 218 7.90 1.02 14.17
C LEU A 218 6.62 1.05 15.00
N VAL A 219 6.00 -0.11 15.13
CA VAL A 219 4.95 -0.35 16.13
C VAL A 219 5.66 -0.43 17.47
N GLU A 220 5.39 0.52 18.37
CA GLU A 220 5.79 0.40 19.77
C GLU A 220 5.20 -0.90 20.33
N ASP A 221 6.00 -1.69 21.05
CA ASP A 221 5.56 -2.90 21.74
C ASP A 221 4.52 -2.54 22.82
N ARG A 222 3.28 -2.32 22.40
CA ARG A 222 2.10 -2.25 23.25
C ARG A 222 1.48 -3.62 23.24
N ARG A 223 1.99 -4.48 24.12
CA ARG A 223 1.16 -5.46 24.81
C ARG A 223 -0.18 -4.80 25.18
N PRO A 224 -1.31 -5.52 25.09
CA PRO A 224 -2.64 -4.92 25.17
C PRO A 224 -2.75 -4.06 26.43
N ILE A 225 -3.33 -2.86 26.33
CA ILE A 225 -3.92 -2.24 27.51
C ILE A 225 -4.96 -3.24 28.01
N ASP A 226 -4.81 -3.64 29.27
CA ASP A 226 -5.63 -4.65 29.95
C ASP A 226 -7.12 -4.54 29.61
N VAL A 227 -7.72 -5.74 29.47
CA VAL A 227 -9.16 -6.13 29.41
C VAL A 227 -10.17 -5.05 29.81
#